data_AF-A0A4U0XGM5-F1
#
_entry.id   AF-A0A4U0XGM5-F1
#
_cell.length_a   1.000
_cell.length_b   1.000
_cell.length_c   1.000
_cell.angle_alpha   90.00
_cell.angle_beta   90.00
_cell.angle_gamma   90.00
#
_symmetry.space_group_name_H-M   'P 1'
#
loop_
_entity.id
_entity.type
_entity.pdbx_description
1 polymer ?
#
loop_
_entity_poly.entity_id
_entity_poly.type
_entity_poly.pdbx_seq_one_letter_code
_entity_poly.pdbx_strand_id
1 'polypeptide(L)'
;MFNRLLQHHNKSVNYSLAVRHVAEQIDKLYWAAGAPDVAVTDDGLADGDTPPEDADLTTDETIAKLPNEWAADEVDVLDYTAQLAHLRGLATKREAAKRKLQQYCALRQLLDPFRDPQKVVQPNLVTRDGELADELARMRALSARVAGRMGDAALDRSRLRGAGGRTDEQRNDGERELDANEKLRRVLAGALHG
;
A
#
# COMPACT_ATOMS: atom_id res chain seq x y z
N MET A 1 21.84 64.42 47.71
CA MET A 1 20.63 64.56 46.88
C MET A 1 20.45 63.41 45.89
N PHE A 2 21.50 62.96 45.19
CA PHE A 2 21.45 61.90 44.17
C PHE A 2 20.79 60.58 44.62
N ASN A 3 21.10 60.10 45.82
CA ASN A 3 20.58 58.82 46.33
C ASN A 3 19.05 58.80 46.46
N ARG A 4 18.42 59.92 46.85
CA ARG A 4 16.95 60.03 46.92
C ARG A 4 16.30 60.06 45.55
N LEU A 5 16.93 60.71 44.57
CA LEU A 5 16.45 60.72 43.19
C LEU A 5 16.51 59.30 42.60
N LEU A 6 17.58 58.57 42.90
CA LEU A 6 17.77 57.19 42.47
C LEU A 6 16.74 56.24 43.10
N GLN A 7 16.42 56.41 44.39
CA GLN A 7 15.37 55.67 45.07
C GLN A 7 13.98 55.99 44.52
N HIS A 8 13.70 57.25 44.20
CA HIS A 8 12.43 57.65 43.59
C HIS A 8 12.30 57.07 42.17
N HIS A 9 13.37 57.12 41.37
CA HIS A 9 13.40 56.50 40.05
C HIS A 9 13.24 54.99 40.14
N ASN A 10 13.90 54.33 41.09
CA ASN A 10 13.77 52.89 41.27
C ASN A 10 12.34 52.51 41.67
N LYS A 11 11.68 53.30 42.52
CA LYS A 11 10.29 53.07 42.93
C LYS A 11 9.28 53.40 41.83
N SER A 12 9.55 54.38 40.97
CA SER A 12 8.67 54.75 39.85
C SER A 12 8.84 53.82 38.64
N VAL A 13 10.06 53.36 38.38
CA VAL A 13 10.39 52.45 37.26
C VAL A 13 10.02 51.01 37.63
N ASN A 14 10.34 50.57 38.86
CA ASN A 14 9.97 49.26 39.37
C ASN A 14 8.70 49.34 40.22
N TYR A 15 7.60 49.79 39.60
CA TYR A 15 6.30 49.70 40.24
C TYR A 15 5.93 48.21 40.43
N SER A 16 5.35 47.86 41.58
CA SER A 16 5.07 46.47 41.95
C SER A 16 4.20 45.72 40.92
N LEU A 17 3.32 46.44 40.22
CA LEU A 17 2.49 45.89 39.15
C LEU A 17 3.31 45.52 37.90
N ALA A 18 4.36 46.28 37.58
CA ALA A 18 5.23 45.97 36.45
C ALA A 18 6.05 44.71 36.72
N VAL A 19 6.57 44.55 37.95
CA VAL A 19 7.26 43.32 38.38
C VAL A 19 6.32 42.11 38.29
N ARG A 20 5.09 42.26 38.78
CA ARG A 20 4.07 41.20 38.69
C ARG A 20 3.72 40.87 37.24
N HIS A 21 3.58 41.87 36.38
CA HIS A 21 3.27 41.65 34.98
C HIS A 21 4.40 40.96 34.22
N VAL A 22 5.66 41.33 34.49
CA VAL A 22 6.83 40.65 33.93
C VAL A 22 6.90 39.22 34.45
N ALA A 23 6.65 38.97 35.74
CA ALA A 23 6.56 37.62 36.28
C ALA A 23 5.46 36.79 35.58
N GLU A 24 4.26 37.34 35.39
CA GLU A 24 3.19 36.68 34.64
C GLU A 24 3.55 36.44 33.17
N GLN A 25 4.30 37.33 32.53
CA GLN A 25 4.80 37.13 31.17
C GLN A 25 5.85 36.01 31.11
N ILE A 26 6.76 35.96 32.08
CA ILE A 26 7.75 34.88 32.21
C ILE A 26 7.05 33.55 32.45
N ASP A 27 6.06 33.49 33.36
CA ASP A 27 5.27 32.29 33.61
C ASP A 27 4.56 31.82 32.34
N LYS A 28 3.91 32.74 31.61
CA LYS A 28 3.24 32.39 30.34
C LYS A 28 4.22 31.86 29.30
N LEU A 29 5.40 32.46 29.19
CA LEU A 29 6.44 31.98 28.28
C LEU A 29 7.00 30.62 28.72
N TYR A 30 7.18 30.41 30.02
CA TYR A 30 7.61 29.13 30.60
C TYR A 30 6.60 28.01 30.31
N TRP A 31 5.31 28.27 30.51
CA TRP A 31 4.25 27.30 30.18
C TRP A 31 4.09 27.10 28.67
N ALA A 32 4.22 28.15 27.86
CA ALA A 32 4.07 28.08 26.39
C ALA A 32 5.26 27.41 25.68
N ALA A 33 6.47 27.52 26.23
CA ALA A 33 7.65 26.83 25.73
C ALA A 33 7.60 25.31 26.00
N GLY A 34 6.61 24.84 26.77
CA GLY A 34 6.69 23.60 27.52
C GLY A 34 7.68 23.81 28.64
N ALA A 35 7.31 23.53 29.90
CA ALA A 35 8.26 23.55 31.00
C ALA A 35 9.50 22.76 30.55
N PRO A 36 10.69 23.39 30.38
CA PRO A 36 11.91 22.59 30.42
C PRO A 36 11.83 21.85 31.75
N ASP A 37 12.13 20.57 31.73
CA ASP A 37 12.05 19.67 32.87
C ASP A 37 13.12 20.10 33.90
N VAL A 38 12.88 21.22 34.57
CA VAL A 38 13.73 21.82 35.59
C VAL A 38 13.28 21.20 36.89
N ALA A 39 13.63 19.92 37.05
CA ALA A 39 13.97 19.43 38.36
C ALA A 39 15.13 20.30 38.84
N VAL A 40 14.83 21.12 39.84
CA VAL A 40 15.82 21.93 40.56
C VAL A 40 16.79 20.95 41.23
N THR A 41 17.92 20.68 40.59
CA THR A 41 19.13 20.30 41.28
C THR A 41 20.06 21.51 41.32
N ASP A 42 20.21 22.01 42.54
CA ASP A 42 21.28 22.87 42.98
C ASP A 42 22.61 22.14 42.77
N ASP A 43 23.19 22.27 41.58
CA ASP A 43 24.60 22.60 41.38
C ASP A 43 24.92 22.59 39.88
N GLY A 44 25.59 23.66 39.45
CA GLY A 44 25.79 23.99 38.05
C GLY A 44 26.61 22.95 37.27
N LEU A 45 26.05 22.51 36.15
CA LEU A 45 26.66 22.48 34.82
C LEU A 45 25.62 21.84 33.90
N ALA A 46 25.06 22.65 33.02
CA ALA A 46 24.22 22.15 31.94
C ALA A 46 25.00 21.11 31.14
N ASP A 47 24.57 19.86 31.22
CA ASP A 47 24.79 18.91 30.14
C ASP A 47 23.44 18.29 29.82
N GLY A 48 22.85 18.72 28.71
CA GLY A 48 21.56 18.23 28.19
C GLY A 48 21.64 16.80 27.65
N ASP A 49 22.56 15.99 28.18
CA ASP A 49 22.90 14.66 27.71
C ASP A 49 22.27 13.56 28.59
N THR A 50 21.91 13.88 29.84
CA THR A 50 21.26 12.90 30.73
C THR A 50 19.73 12.94 30.55
N PRO A 51 19.06 11.80 30.25
CA PRO A 51 17.61 11.74 30.21
C PRO A 51 17.00 12.14 31.57
N PRO A 52 15.83 12.79 31.59
CA PRO A 52 15.13 13.05 32.84
C PRO A 52 14.84 11.74 33.59
N GLU A 53 14.71 11.80 34.91
CA GLU A 53 14.54 10.62 35.77
C GLU A 53 13.29 9.79 35.41
N ASP A 54 12.24 10.46 34.93
CA ASP A 54 10.99 9.86 34.44
C ASP A 54 11.02 9.53 32.93
N ALA A 55 12.19 9.56 32.29
CA ALA A 55 12.30 9.26 30.87
C ALA A 55 11.85 7.83 30.57
N ASP A 56 10.99 7.69 29.57
CA ASP A 56 10.57 6.38 29.08
C ASP A 56 11.77 5.63 28.48
N LEU A 57 12.33 4.68 29.23
CA LEU A 57 13.42 3.81 28.82
C LEU A 57 13.01 2.78 27.76
N THR A 58 11.77 2.84 27.28
CA THR A 58 11.41 2.08 26.10
C THR A 58 11.89 2.77 24.84
N THR A 59 12.01 4.09 24.69
CA THR A 59 12.39 4.64 23.37
C THR A 59 13.86 4.44 23.03
N ASP A 60 14.19 4.09 21.78
CA ASP A 60 15.59 3.86 21.40
C ASP A 60 16.42 5.16 21.51
N GLU A 61 15.78 6.32 21.35
CA GLU A 61 16.38 7.64 21.50
C GLU A 61 16.77 7.98 22.95
N THR A 62 15.95 7.61 23.94
CA THR A 62 16.28 7.81 25.36
C THR A 62 17.37 6.84 25.81
N ILE A 63 17.33 5.59 25.35
CA ILE A 63 18.39 4.60 25.63
C ILE A 63 19.74 5.06 25.04
N ALA A 64 19.75 5.72 23.89
CA ALA A 64 20.96 6.24 23.25
C ALA A 64 21.60 7.41 24.02
N LYS A 65 20.80 8.20 24.73
CA LYS A 65 21.25 9.30 25.59
C LYS A 65 21.80 8.84 26.94
N LEU A 66 21.61 7.57 27.32
CA LEU A 66 22.13 7.08 28.59
C LEU A 66 23.67 7.05 28.59
N PRO A 67 24.32 7.57 29.65
CA PRO A 67 25.76 7.46 29.83
C PRO A 67 26.23 6.00 29.80
N ASN A 68 27.41 5.73 29.23
CA ASN A 68 27.97 4.38 29.26
C ASN A 68 28.51 3.98 30.64
N GLU A 69 28.92 4.97 31.43
CA GLU A 69 29.46 4.81 32.77
C GLU A 69 28.75 5.79 33.72
N TRP A 70 28.40 5.34 34.91
CA TRP A 70 27.76 6.17 35.92
C TRP A 70 28.82 6.76 36.85
N ALA A 71 28.91 8.08 36.93
CA ALA A 71 30.00 8.79 37.62
C ALA A 71 29.80 8.96 39.14
N ALA A 72 28.83 8.27 39.76
CA ALA A 72 28.58 8.40 41.19
C ALA A 72 29.31 7.33 42.00
N ASP A 73 30.00 7.75 43.06
CA ASP A 73 30.79 6.91 43.97
C ASP A 73 29.93 5.95 44.84
N GLU A 74 28.59 6.07 44.83
CA GLU A 74 27.67 5.33 45.71
C GLU A 74 26.98 4.12 45.06
N VAL A 75 27.05 3.98 43.73
CA VAL A 75 26.39 2.88 43.00
C VAL A 75 27.45 1.90 42.51
N ASP A 76 27.23 0.60 42.72
CA ASP A 76 28.05 -0.45 42.14
C ASP A 76 28.04 -0.29 40.60
N VAL A 77 29.11 0.29 40.05
CA VAL A 77 29.28 0.58 38.61
C VAL A 77 29.07 -0.70 37.76
N LEU A 78 29.39 -1.87 38.32
CA LEU A 78 29.17 -3.18 37.72
C LEU A 78 27.68 -3.49 37.51
N ASP A 79 26.84 -3.15 38.47
CA ASP A 79 25.39 -3.34 38.36
C ASP A 79 24.84 -2.43 37.27
N TYR A 80 25.20 -1.15 37.24
CA TYR A 80 24.73 -0.22 36.21
C TYR A 80 25.00 -0.73 34.77
N THR A 81 26.24 -1.14 34.49
CA THR A 81 26.64 -1.61 33.16
C THR A 81 25.93 -2.91 32.76
N ALA A 82 25.69 -3.81 33.72
CA ALA A 82 24.90 -5.02 33.50
C ALA A 82 23.45 -4.68 33.13
N GLN A 83 22.82 -3.71 33.80
CA GLN A 83 21.43 -3.34 33.52
C GLN A 83 21.35 -2.63 32.15
N LEU A 84 22.33 -1.79 31.82
CA LEU A 84 22.41 -1.11 30.52
C LEU A 84 22.57 -2.10 29.37
N ALA A 85 23.42 -3.12 29.53
CA ALA A 85 23.57 -4.19 28.56
C ALA A 85 22.26 -4.98 28.41
N HIS A 86 21.55 -5.23 29.51
CA HIS A 86 20.24 -5.88 29.48
C HIS A 86 19.19 -5.04 28.72
N LEU A 87 19.11 -3.74 29.00
CA LEU A 87 18.20 -2.81 28.32
C LEU A 87 18.45 -2.76 26.82
N ARG A 88 19.71 -2.65 26.39
CA ARG A 88 20.10 -2.72 24.97
C ARG A 88 19.72 -4.07 24.34
N GLY A 89 19.89 -5.16 25.08
CA GLY A 89 19.44 -6.49 24.66
C GLY A 89 17.92 -6.60 24.48
N LEU A 90 17.12 -5.95 25.34
CA LEU A 90 15.67 -5.89 25.19
C LEU A 90 15.25 -4.99 24.02
N ALA A 91 15.91 -3.85 23.84
CA ALA A 91 15.65 -2.91 22.76
C ALA A 91 15.84 -3.57 21.38
N THR A 92 16.94 -4.30 21.19
CA THR A 92 17.21 -5.04 19.94
C THR A 92 16.19 -6.14 19.67
N LYS A 93 15.78 -6.91 20.70
CA LYS A 93 14.71 -7.93 20.58
C LYS A 93 13.38 -7.30 20.16
N ARG A 94 13.04 -6.17 20.76
CA ARG A 94 11.82 -5.42 20.44
C ARG A 94 11.87 -4.88 19.02
N GLU A 95 13.00 -4.36 18.56
CA GLU A 95 13.17 -3.89 17.19
C GLU A 95 13.00 -5.04 16.17
N ALA A 96 13.60 -6.20 16.45
CA ALA A 96 13.41 -7.40 15.63
C ALA A 96 11.93 -7.84 15.57
N ALA A 97 11.20 -7.75 16.69
CA ALA A 97 9.76 -8.05 16.72
C ALA A 97 8.94 -7.03 15.91
N LYS A 98 9.26 -5.72 16.02
CA LYS A 98 8.62 -4.67 15.21
C LYS A 98 8.84 -4.89 13.72
N ARG A 99 10.06 -5.23 13.30
CA ARG A 99 10.38 -5.56 11.89
C ARG A 99 9.57 -6.76 11.38
N LYS A 100 9.43 -7.82 12.18
CA LYS A 100 8.58 -8.96 11.83
C LYS A 100 7.11 -8.55 11.66
N LEU A 101 6.59 -7.74 12.58
CA LEU A 101 5.22 -7.22 12.49
C LEU A 101 5.03 -6.43 11.18
N GLN A 102 5.94 -5.50 10.87
CA GLN A 102 5.90 -4.72 9.63
C GLN A 102 5.92 -5.62 8.38
N GLN A 103 6.75 -6.66 8.36
CA GLN A 103 6.75 -7.65 7.28
C GLN A 103 5.39 -8.35 7.13
N TYR A 104 4.78 -8.80 8.23
CA TYR A 104 3.46 -9.42 8.19
C TYR A 104 2.36 -8.46 7.74
N CYS A 105 2.41 -7.20 8.17
CA CYS A 105 1.49 -6.16 7.70
C CYS A 105 1.64 -5.91 6.19
N ALA A 106 2.88 -5.80 5.69
CA ALA A 106 3.14 -5.61 4.28
C ALA A 106 2.67 -6.81 3.44
N LEU A 107 2.93 -8.04 3.92
CA LEU A 107 2.42 -9.26 3.28
C LEU A 107 0.90 -9.28 3.28
N ARG A 108 0.26 -8.92 4.39
CA ARG A 108 -1.20 -8.84 4.47
C ARG A 108 -1.77 -7.85 3.46
N GLN A 109 -1.17 -6.66 3.32
CA GLN A 109 -1.57 -5.68 2.31
C GLN A 109 -1.42 -6.22 0.88
N LEU A 110 -0.40 -7.02 0.62
CA LEU A 110 -0.22 -7.67 -0.69
C LEU A 110 -1.23 -8.80 -0.93
N LEU A 111 -1.71 -9.44 0.14
CA LEU A 111 -2.77 -10.46 0.08
C LEU A 111 -4.18 -9.86 -0.01
N ASP A 112 -4.40 -8.62 0.41
CA ASP A 112 -5.73 -7.99 0.42
C ASP A 112 -6.45 -8.04 -0.96
N PRO A 113 -5.78 -7.79 -2.11
CA PRO A 113 -6.37 -7.92 -3.44
C PRO A 113 -6.83 -9.35 -3.79
N PHE A 114 -6.19 -10.36 -3.22
CA PHE A 114 -6.54 -11.77 -3.45
C PHE A 114 -7.70 -12.25 -2.60
N ARG A 115 -8.22 -11.43 -1.68
CA ARG A 115 -9.41 -11.76 -0.90
C ARG A 115 -10.65 -11.88 -1.77
N ASP A 116 -10.79 -10.98 -2.76
CA ASP A 116 -11.84 -10.98 -3.78
C ASP A 116 -11.21 -10.88 -5.19
N PRO A 117 -10.58 -11.96 -5.69
CA PRO A 117 -9.78 -11.90 -6.92
C PRO A 117 -10.62 -11.58 -8.15
N GLN A 118 -11.89 -11.99 -8.16
CA GLN A 118 -12.86 -11.69 -9.21
C GLN A 118 -13.21 -10.20 -9.32
N LYS A 119 -13.01 -9.40 -8.27
CA LYS A 119 -13.31 -7.96 -8.29
C LYS A 119 -12.07 -7.10 -8.50
N VAL A 120 -10.96 -7.48 -7.84
CA VAL A 120 -9.79 -6.60 -7.71
C VAL A 120 -8.69 -6.93 -8.73
N VAL A 121 -8.40 -8.21 -8.96
CA VAL A 121 -7.25 -8.61 -9.78
C VAL A 121 -7.62 -8.61 -11.26
N GLN A 122 -8.76 -9.21 -11.62
CA GLN A 122 -9.26 -9.22 -13.00
C GLN A 122 -10.79 -9.22 -13.03
N PRO A 123 -11.44 -8.05 -12.97
CA PRO A 123 -12.90 -7.94 -13.05
C PRO A 123 -13.48 -8.47 -14.37
N ASN A 124 -12.67 -8.50 -15.43
CA ASN A 124 -13.07 -8.99 -16.75
C ASN A 124 -12.65 -10.45 -17.00
N LEU A 125 -12.34 -11.22 -15.97
CA LEU A 125 -11.95 -12.61 -16.14
C LEU A 125 -13.16 -13.44 -16.61
N VAL A 126 -13.18 -13.75 -17.90
CA VAL A 126 -14.16 -14.65 -18.51
C VAL A 126 -13.84 -16.07 -18.08
N THR A 127 -14.42 -16.52 -16.98
CA THR A 127 -14.33 -17.90 -16.53
C THR A 127 -15.23 -18.79 -17.39
N ARG A 128 -14.90 -20.09 -17.47
CA ARG A 128 -15.70 -21.09 -18.20
C ARG A 128 -17.15 -21.15 -17.69
N ASP A 129 -17.35 -20.86 -16.41
CA ASP A 129 -18.65 -20.83 -15.73
C ASP A 129 -19.09 -19.39 -15.43
N GLY A 130 -18.61 -18.41 -16.20
CA GLY A 130 -18.94 -17.00 -16.03
C GLY A 130 -20.23 -16.61 -16.75
N GLU A 131 -20.85 -15.50 -16.35
CA GLU A 131 -22.10 -14.99 -16.94
C GLU A 131 -22.00 -14.82 -18.47
N LEU A 132 -20.84 -14.36 -18.96
CA LEU A 132 -20.58 -14.23 -20.40
C LEU A 132 -20.57 -15.58 -21.12
N ALA A 133 -20.06 -16.65 -20.49
CA ALA A 133 -20.07 -17.99 -21.08
C ALA A 133 -21.51 -18.52 -21.23
N ASP A 134 -22.36 -18.27 -20.23
CA ASP A 134 -23.79 -18.59 -20.28
C ASP A 134 -24.55 -17.77 -21.34
N GLU A 135 -24.22 -16.49 -21.48
CA GLU A 135 -24.78 -15.64 -22.54
C GLU A 135 -24.33 -16.09 -23.93
N LEU A 136 -23.05 -16.45 -24.11
CA LEU A 136 -22.53 -17.00 -25.35
C LEU A 136 -23.17 -18.37 -25.68
N ALA A 137 -23.44 -19.21 -24.68
CA ALA A 137 -24.18 -20.45 -24.86
C ALA A 137 -25.62 -20.20 -25.32
N ARG A 138 -26.32 -19.22 -24.71
CA ARG A 138 -27.65 -18.78 -25.15
C ARG A 138 -27.63 -18.21 -26.57
N MET A 139 -26.63 -17.41 -26.91
CA MET A 139 -26.45 -16.90 -28.28
C MET A 139 -26.23 -18.02 -29.29
N ARG A 140 -25.40 -19.03 -28.98
CA ARG A 140 -25.20 -20.20 -29.87
C ARG A 140 -26.48 -20.99 -30.09
N ALA A 141 -27.28 -21.18 -29.05
CA ALA A 141 -28.56 -21.86 -29.17
C ALA A 141 -29.55 -21.06 -30.06
N LEU A 142 -29.61 -19.74 -29.88
CA LEU A 142 -30.42 -18.86 -30.72
C LEU A 142 -29.94 -18.84 -32.17
N SER A 143 -28.64 -18.73 -32.42
CA SER A 143 -28.08 -18.71 -33.77
C SER A 143 -28.31 -20.03 -34.51
N ALA A 144 -28.17 -21.17 -33.83
CA ALA A 144 -28.51 -22.48 -34.40
C ALA A 144 -30.00 -22.58 -34.79
N ARG A 145 -30.90 -22.06 -33.95
CA ARG A 145 -32.35 -22.03 -34.26
C ARG A 145 -32.67 -21.09 -35.43
N VAL A 146 -32.03 -19.92 -35.47
CA VAL A 146 -32.21 -18.97 -36.59
C VAL A 146 -31.67 -19.57 -37.89
N ALA A 147 -30.48 -20.18 -37.87
CA ALA A 147 -29.91 -20.86 -39.04
C ALA A 147 -30.79 -22.02 -39.52
N GLY A 148 -31.32 -22.84 -38.61
CA GLY A 148 -32.27 -23.89 -38.93
C GLY A 148 -33.54 -23.35 -39.59
N ARG A 149 -34.17 -22.31 -38.99
CA ARG A 149 -35.39 -21.70 -39.55
C ARG A 149 -35.16 -21.00 -40.88
N MET A 150 -33.99 -20.38 -41.10
CA MET A 150 -33.62 -19.80 -42.39
C MET A 150 -33.34 -20.89 -43.44
N GLY A 151 -32.74 -22.01 -43.05
CA GLY A 151 -32.57 -23.19 -43.90
C GLY A 151 -33.91 -23.79 -44.32
N ASP A 152 -34.82 -24.00 -43.39
CA ASP A 152 -36.18 -24.49 -43.66
C ASP A 152 -36.94 -23.53 -44.59
N ALA A 153 -36.88 -22.22 -44.33
CA ALA A 153 -37.50 -21.22 -45.19
C ALA A 153 -36.85 -21.14 -46.59
N ALA A 154 -35.56 -21.42 -46.72
CA ALA A 154 -34.86 -21.48 -48.01
C ALA A 154 -35.24 -22.75 -48.78
N LEU A 155 -35.37 -23.89 -48.10
CA LEU A 155 -35.85 -25.14 -48.68
C LEU A 155 -37.31 -25.06 -49.10
N ASP A 156 -38.16 -24.42 -48.31
CA ASP A 156 -39.58 -24.23 -48.63
C ASP A 156 -39.75 -23.27 -49.82
N ARG A 157 -38.92 -22.22 -49.89
CA ARG A 157 -38.84 -21.33 -51.06
C ARG A 157 -38.29 -22.04 -52.30
N SER A 158 -37.36 -22.98 -52.13
CA SER A 158 -36.84 -23.83 -53.21
C SER A 158 -37.89 -24.83 -53.70
N ARG A 159 -38.67 -25.43 -52.79
CA ARG A 159 -39.80 -26.32 -53.12
C ARG A 159 -40.92 -25.59 -53.85
N LEU A 160 -41.24 -24.37 -53.44
CA LEU A 160 -42.19 -23.51 -54.14
C LEU A 160 -41.65 -23.04 -55.51
N ARG A 161 -40.33 -22.90 -55.68
CA ARG A 161 -39.67 -22.56 -56.96
C ARG A 161 -39.45 -23.76 -57.88
N GLY A 162 -39.35 -24.98 -57.33
CA GLY A 162 -39.18 -26.23 -58.07
C GLY A 162 -40.48 -26.91 -58.53
N ALA A 163 -41.64 -26.38 -58.14
CA ALA A 163 -42.95 -26.88 -58.55
C ALA A 163 -43.42 -26.40 -59.95
N GLY A 164 -42.50 -25.93 -60.81
CA GLY A 164 -42.80 -25.47 -62.16
C GLY A 164 -41.61 -25.63 -63.10
N GLY A 165 -41.38 -26.84 -63.61
CA GLY A 165 -40.38 -27.06 -64.66
C GLY A 165 -39.90 -28.51 -64.75
N ARG A 166 -40.75 -29.40 -65.27
CA ARG A 166 -40.27 -30.65 -65.89
C ARG A 166 -39.79 -30.32 -67.30
N THR A 167 -38.50 -30.46 -67.54
CA THR A 167 -37.94 -30.83 -68.84
C THR A 167 -36.70 -31.66 -68.59
N ASP A 168 -36.76 -32.91 -69.03
CA ASP A 168 -35.61 -33.78 -69.21
C ASP A 168 -34.60 -33.09 -70.12
N GLU A 169 -33.39 -32.84 -69.63
CA GLU A 169 -32.20 -32.73 -70.46
C GLU A 169 -31.01 -33.37 -69.74
N GLN A 170 -30.50 -34.44 -70.34
CA GLN A 170 -29.14 -34.91 -70.14
C GLN A 170 -28.17 -33.71 -70.14
N ARG A 171 -27.51 -33.45 -69.02
CA ARG A 171 -26.22 -32.73 -69.01
C ARG A 171 -25.18 -33.55 -68.29
N ASN A 172 -24.29 -34.05 -69.13
CA ASN A 172 -23.00 -34.62 -68.83
C ASN A 172 -22.07 -33.48 -68.40
N ASP A 173 -21.95 -33.23 -67.10
CA ASP A 173 -20.93 -32.32 -66.56
C ASP A 173 -19.92 -33.14 -65.78
N GLY A 174 -18.80 -33.44 -66.47
CA GLY A 174 -17.65 -34.09 -65.87
C GLY A 174 -16.98 -33.17 -64.86
N GLU A 175 -17.29 -33.36 -63.58
CA GLU A 175 -16.46 -32.89 -62.49
C GLU A 175 -15.21 -33.78 -62.42
N ARG A 176 -14.13 -33.33 -63.05
CA ARG A 176 -12.80 -33.83 -62.73
C ARG A 176 -12.51 -33.45 -61.28
N GLU A 177 -12.74 -34.38 -60.36
CA GLU A 177 -12.05 -34.40 -59.07
C GLU A 177 -10.55 -34.42 -59.36
N LEU A 178 -9.94 -33.24 -59.39
CA LEU A 178 -8.49 -33.12 -59.32
C LEU A 178 -8.10 -33.63 -57.93
N ASP A 179 -7.48 -34.82 -57.92
CA ASP A 179 -6.95 -35.48 -56.74
C ASP A 179 -6.20 -34.45 -55.86
N ALA A 180 -6.54 -34.37 -54.58
CA ALA A 180 -6.04 -33.34 -53.67
C ALA A 180 -4.50 -33.28 -53.63
N ASN A 181 -3.83 -34.41 -53.97
CA ASN A 181 -2.39 -34.50 -54.15
C ASN A 181 -1.84 -33.65 -55.29
N GLU A 182 -2.60 -33.47 -56.38
CA GLU A 182 -2.15 -32.68 -57.53
C GLU A 182 -2.22 -31.18 -57.24
N LYS A 183 -3.22 -30.74 -56.46
CA LYS A 183 -3.27 -29.36 -55.93
C LYS A 183 -2.10 -29.08 -54.99
N LEU A 184 -1.75 -30.01 -54.11
CA LEU A 184 -0.61 -29.88 -53.20
C LEU A 184 0.74 -29.79 -53.94
N ARG A 185 0.93 -30.60 -54.99
CA ARG A 185 2.14 -30.54 -55.83
C ARG A 185 2.32 -29.19 -56.51
N ARG A 186 1.23 -28.57 -56.97
CA ARG A 186 1.27 -27.25 -57.62
C ARG A 186 1.68 -26.14 -56.65
N VAL A 187 1.22 -26.21 -55.40
CA VAL A 187 1.56 -25.23 -54.35
C VAL A 187 3.02 -25.39 -53.91
N LEU A 188 3.50 -26.62 -53.75
CA LEU A 188 4.89 -26.88 -53.37
C LEU A 188 5.88 -26.49 -54.49
N ALA A 189 5.52 -26.69 -55.76
CA ALA A 189 6.36 -26.28 -56.88
C ALA A 189 6.46 -24.74 -57.02
N GLY A 190 5.40 -24.01 -56.64
CA GLY A 190 5.38 -22.54 -56.64
C GLY A 190 6.21 -21.90 -55.51
N ALA A 191 6.46 -22.61 -54.41
CA ALA A 191 7.19 -22.11 -53.25
C ALA A 191 8.72 -22.20 -53.36
N LEU A 192 9.26 -22.79 -54.44
CA LEU A 192 10.70 -22.99 -54.65
C LEU A 192 11.33 -21.97 -55.62
N HIS A 193 10.58 -20.98 -56.11
CA HIS A 193 11.07 -19.91 -56.99
C HIS A 193 10.67 -18.50 -56.51
N GLY A 194 10.50 -18.30 -55.20
CA GLY A 194 10.31 -17.00 -54.57
C GLY A 194 11.42 -16.69 -53.57
#